data_AF-A0A820T7K9-F1
#
_entry.id   AF-A0A820T7K9-F1
#
_cell.length_a   1.000
_cell.length_b   1.000
_cell.length_c   1.000
_cell.angle_alpha   90.00
_cell.angle_beta   90.00
_cell.angle_gamma   90.00
#
_symmetry.space_group_name_H-M   'P 1'
#
loop_
_entity.id
_entity.type
_entity.pdbx_description
1 polymer ?
#
loop_
_entity_poly.entity_id
_entity_poly.type
_entity_poly.pdbx_seq_one_letter_code
_entity_poly.pdbx_strand_id
1 'polypeptide(L)' 'MNAIMMKSTPAWSQLYLFDFFIVFSLIDFCNSHGRLLEPPQRGSMWRFGFEVPANYNDMSNYCGGKENQWTSQNGR' A
#
# COMPACT_ATOMS: atom_id res chain seq x y z
N MET A 1 -49.69 -18.11 -22.25
CA MET A 1 -48.90 -16.94 -22.70
C MET A 1 -48.33 -16.27 -21.45
N ASN A 2 -47.15 -16.67 -21.01
CA ASN A 2 -46.51 -16.08 -19.82
C ASN A 2 -45.46 -15.10 -20.32
N ALA A 3 -45.83 -13.82 -20.39
CA ALA A 3 -44.88 -12.75 -20.66
C ALA A 3 -43.94 -12.63 -19.45
N ILE A 4 -42.70 -13.05 -19.63
CA ILE A 4 -41.62 -12.83 -18.68
C ILE A 4 -41.45 -11.31 -18.58
N MET A 5 -41.78 -10.74 -17.41
CA MET A 5 -41.62 -9.32 -17.13
C MET A 5 -40.13 -8.94 -17.20
N MET A 6 -39.72 -8.30 -18.28
CA MET A 6 -38.50 -7.50 -18.32
C MET A 6 -38.75 -6.26 -17.44
N LYS A 7 -38.40 -6.35 -16.15
CA LYS A 7 -38.42 -5.18 -15.26
C LYS A 7 -37.30 -4.24 -15.73
N SER A 8 -37.68 -3.11 -16.32
CA SER A 8 -36.74 -2.01 -16.57
C SER A 8 -36.13 -1.58 -15.24
N THR A 9 -34.81 -1.61 -15.14
CA THR A 9 -34.13 -1.09 -13.96
C THR A 9 -34.39 0.41 -13.87
N PRO A 10 -34.74 0.95 -12.69
CA PRO A 10 -35.00 2.37 -12.54
C PRO A 10 -33.70 3.16 -12.81
N ALA A 11 -33.80 4.28 -13.53
CA ALA A 11 -32.66 5.13 -13.88
C ALA A 11 -31.78 5.50 -12.66
N TRP A 12 -32.42 5.63 -11.49
CA TRP A 12 -31.77 5.87 -10.20
C TRP A 12 -30.74 4.79 -9.82
N SER A 13 -30.99 3.52 -10.15
CA SER A 13 -30.05 2.42 -9.88
C SER A 13 -28.77 2.50 -10.71
N GLN A 14 -28.81 3.15 -11.88
CA GLN A 14 -27.63 3.32 -12.73
C GLN A 14 -26.68 4.40 -12.19
N LEU A 15 -27.22 5.45 -11.56
CA LEU A 15 -26.43 6.49 -10.92
C LEU A 15 -25.61 5.94 -9.74
N TYR A 16 -26.21 5.12 -8.88
CA TYR A 16 -25.48 4.51 -7.76
C TYR A 16 -24.33 3.59 -8.21
N LEU A 17 -24.48 2.88 -9.33
CA LEU A 17 -23.41 2.04 -9.87
C LEU A 17 -22.28 2.88 -10.48
N PHE A 18 -22.62 3.99 -11.14
CA PHE A 18 -21.65 4.94 -11.68
C PHE A 18 -20.86 5.62 -10.56
N ASP A 19 -21.55 6.08 -9.51
CA ASP A 19 -20.92 6.68 -8.33
C ASP A 19 -20.02 5.67 -7.60
N PHE A 20 -20.47 4.43 -7.45
CA PHE A 20 -19.65 3.36 -6.88
C PHE A 20 -18.37 3.11 -7.70
N PHE A 21 -18.49 3.06 -9.03
CA PHE A 21 -17.35 2.87 -9.91
C PHE A 21 -16.35 4.04 -9.83
N ILE A 22 -16.85 5.28 -9.78
CA ILE A 22 -16.00 6.47 -9.58
C ILE A 22 -15.24 6.35 -8.27
N VAL A 23 -15.92 6.09 -7.14
CA VAL A 23 -15.26 5.96 -5.83
C VAL A 23 -14.23 4.82 -5.84
N PHE A 24 -14.54 3.68 -6.45
CA PHE A 24 -13.61 2.55 -6.54
C PHE A 24 -12.37 2.88 -7.38
N SER A 25 -12.51 3.68 -8.45
CA SER A 25 -11.39 4.11 -9.29
C SER A 25 -10.39 5.03 -8.57
N LEU A 26 -10.75 5.56 -7.40
CA LEU A 26 -9.87 6.37 -6.55
C LEU A 26 -8.99 5.51 -5.61
N ILE A 27 -9.18 4.19 -5.58
CA ILE A 27 -8.32 3.29 -4.81
C ILE A 27 -7.01 3.09 -5.58
N ASP A 28 -5.92 3.61 -5.02
CA ASP A 28 -4.57 3.42 -5.55
C ASP A 28 -3.79 2.37 -4.73
N PHE A 29 -2.79 1.76 -5.35
CA PHE A 29 -1.91 0.80 -4.70
C PHE A 29 -0.72 1.50 -4.02
N CYS A 30 -0.59 1.35 -2.71
CA CYS A 30 0.54 1.90 -1.96
C CYS A 30 1.58 0.80 -1.64
N ASN A 31 2.83 1.01 -2.04
CA ASN A 31 3.96 0.23 -1.56
C ASN A 31 4.55 0.91 -0.30
N SER A 32 4.04 0.52 0.86
CA SER A 32 4.44 1.12 2.14
C SER A 32 5.58 0.35 2.80
N HIS A 33 6.53 1.11 3.35
CA HIS A 33 7.65 0.60 4.15
C HIS A 33 7.64 1.25 5.54
N GLY A 34 8.10 0.49 6.55
CA GLY A 34 8.10 0.91 7.95
C GLY A 34 9.51 1.19 8.48
N ARG A 35 9.59 2.07 9.48
CA ARG A 35 10.80 2.31 10.29
C ARG A 35 10.43 2.63 11.72
N LEU A 36 11.32 2.31 12.66
CA LEU A 36 11.15 2.69 14.07
C LEU A 36 11.68 4.12 14.28
N LEU A 37 10.78 5.05 14.62
CA LEU A 37 11.11 6.46 14.86
C LEU A 37 11.31 6.81 16.33
N GLU A 38 10.63 6.12 17.25
CA GLU A 38 10.74 6.37 18.69
C GLU A 38 10.90 5.05 19.47
N PRO A 39 12.06 4.82 20.11
CA PRO A 39 13.31 5.58 19.94
C PRO A 39 13.83 5.46 18.50
N PRO A 40 14.58 6.45 17.97
CA PRO A 40 15.00 6.42 16.57
C PRO A 40 15.94 5.24 16.31
N GLN A 41 15.59 4.37 15.35
CA GLN A 41 16.52 3.35 14.90
C GLN A 41 17.81 3.98 14.35
N ARG A 42 18.92 3.23 14.37
CA ARG A 42 20.24 3.69 13.91
C ARG A 42 20.21 4.36 12.53
N GLY A 43 19.47 3.79 11.59
CA GLY A 43 19.35 4.34 10.22
C GLY A 43 18.55 5.65 10.14
N SER A 44 17.71 5.96 11.12
CA SER A 44 16.85 7.14 11.14
C SER A 44 17.38 8.27 12.04
N MET A 45 18.44 8.01 12.83
CA MET A 45 19.02 8.98 13.78
C MET A 45 19.40 10.33 13.12
N TRP A 46 19.90 10.33 11.89
CA TRP A 46 20.26 11.57 11.19
C TRP A 46 19.07 12.53 11.02
N ARG A 47 17.83 12.02 10.99
CA ARG A 47 16.61 12.84 10.91
C ARG A 47 16.31 13.60 12.20
N PHE A 48 16.89 13.17 13.31
CA PHE A 48 16.70 13.73 14.65
C PHE A 48 17.92 14.53 15.13
N GLY A 49 18.85 14.90 14.24
CA GLY A 49 19.97 15.78 14.54
C GLY A 49 21.20 15.10 15.15
N PHE A 50 21.27 13.77 15.18
CA PHE A 50 22.48 13.06 15.57
C PHE A 50 23.57 13.19 14.50
N GLU A 51 24.83 13.30 14.93
CA GLU A 51 26.01 13.33 14.05
C GLU A 51 26.35 11.94 13.50
N VAL A 52 25.50 11.43 12.60
CA VAL A 52 25.71 10.15 11.90
C VAL A 52 25.49 10.33 10.39
N PRO A 53 26.11 9.49 9.53
CA PRO A 53 25.86 9.54 8.10
C PRO A 53 24.36 9.39 7.78
N ALA A 54 23.87 10.22 6.86
CA ALA A 54 22.46 10.18 6.46
C ALA A 54 22.15 8.91 5.65
N ASN A 55 21.19 8.11 6.13
CA ASN A 55 20.61 7.01 5.37
C ASN A 55 19.23 7.42 4.88
N TYR A 56 19.13 7.87 3.63
CA TYR A 56 17.85 8.26 3.02
C TYR A 56 16.90 7.08 2.79
N ASN A 57 17.43 5.86 2.76
CA ASN A 57 16.68 4.62 2.56
C ASN A 57 16.40 3.90 3.90
N ASP A 58 16.27 4.66 4.99
CA ASP A 58 16.11 4.14 6.36
C ASP A 58 14.83 3.34 6.60
N MET A 59 13.83 3.45 5.73
CA MET A 59 12.61 2.64 5.76
C MET A 59 12.75 1.26 5.09
N SER A 60 13.84 1.01 4.37
CA SER A 60 14.04 -0.19 3.54
C SER A 60 14.90 -1.25 4.22
N ASN A 61 14.82 -1.36 5.54
CA ASN A 61 15.56 -2.36 6.32
C ASN A 61 14.86 -3.74 6.28
N TYR A 62 14.73 -4.33 5.09
CA TYR A 62 14.04 -5.62 4.84
C TYR A 62 15.04 -6.77 4.49
N CYS A 63 16.19 -6.80 5.14
CA CYS A 63 17.25 -7.81 4.92
C CYS A 63 17.78 -7.91 3.47
N GLY A 64 17.69 -6.82 2.71
CA GLY A 64 18.13 -6.77 1.32
C GLY A 64 17.20 -7.47 0.32
N GLY A 65 16.01 -7.90 0.74
CA GLY A 65 15.01 -8.54 -0.13
C GLY A 65 14.82 -10.01 0.19
N LYS A 66 13.61 -10.53 -0.07
CA LYS A 66 13.25 -11.93 0.17
C LYS A 66 14.23 -12.89 -0.50
N GLU A 67 14.58 -12.63 -1.75
CA GLU A 67 15.52 -13.48 -2.50
C GLU A 67 16.91 -13.46 -1.87
N ASN A 68 17.46 -12.27 -1.60
CA ASN A 68 18.76 -12.16 -0.94
C ASN A 68 18.76 -12.88 0.42
N GLN A 69 17.77 -12.63 1.27
CA GLN A 69 17.66 -13.23 2.60
C GLN A 69 17.61 -14.76 2.55
N TRP A 70 16.68 -15.33 1.78
CA TRP A 70 16.42 -16.78 1.84
C TRP A 70 17.31 -17.59 0.89
N THR A 71 17.64 -17.05 -0.28
CA THR A 71 18.43 -17.77 -1.28
C THR A 71 19.93 -17.54 -1.09
N SER A 72 20.35 -16.29 -0.86
CA SER A 72 21.79 -15.95 -0.78
C SER A 72 22.33 -15.99 0.65
N GLN A 73 21.50 -15.63 1.64
CA GLN A 73 21.92 -15.50 3.05
C GLN A 73 21.39 -16.62 3.97
N ASN A 74 20.74 -17.66 3.43
CA ASN A 74 20.23 -18.80 4.19
C ASN A 74 19.32 -18.41 5.38
N GLY A 75 18.46 -17.40 5.17
CA GLY A 75 17.50 -16.89 6.15
C GLY A 75 18.08 -15.83 7.10
N ARG A 76 19.35 -15.45 6.94
CA ARG A 76 20.00 -14.41 7.73
C ARG A 76 19.70 -13.00 7.21
#